data_AF-A0A2V3PR38-F1
#
_entry.id   AF-A0A2V3PR38-F1
#
_cell.length_a   1.000
_cell.length_b   1.000
_cell.length_c   1.000
_cell.angle_alpha   90.00
_cell.angle_beta   90.00
_cell.angle_gamma   90.00
#
_symmetry.space_group_name_H-M   'P 1'
#
loop_
_entity.id
_entity.type
_entity.pdbx_description
1 polymer ?
#
loop_
_entity_poly.entity_id
_entity_poly.type
_entity_poly.pdbx_seq_one_letter_code
_entity_poly.pdbx_strand_id
1 'polypeptide(L)'
;MSAPNFCKYEATKYYAIGMSTNESEIFDSWYFDEIKENIVTELENLTEKATYYTLDSDNVNHKMSRYYGGSYIHSLALNKTFGDVTINVVCHIIISNGRYEGATLDYITDIQIDGYSFDNYKDFLKHFDYTDLDYYSKMPVGMQKIQSKNIEKFVRSATPELTEQVEQILSEYCQLALIKTAQFSNGEAIYEKAS
;
A
#
# COMPACT_ATOMS: atom_id res chain seq x y z
N MET A 1 2.83 -5.48 -24.40
CA MET A 1 3.77 -5.66 -23.27
C MET A 1 3.31 -6.85 -22.48
N SER A 2 4.18 -7.83 -22.32
CA SER A 2 3.95 -9.02 -21.49
C SER A 2 4.26 -8.69 -20.03
N ALA A 3 3.47 -9.21 -19.09
CA ALA A 3 3.56 -8.83 -17.68
C ALA A 3 4.16 -9.99 -16.84
N PRO A 4 4.90 -9.68 -15.76
CA PRO A 4 5.58 -10.65 -14.89
C PRO A 4 4.65 -11.69 -14.24
N ASN A 5 5.19 -12.73 -13.61
CA ASN A 5 4.36 -13.75 -12.99
C ASN A 5 3.60 -13.20 -11.78
N PHE A 6 4.27 -12.35 -11.00
CA PHE A 6 3.71 -11.65 -9.86
C PHE A 6 3.55 -10.15 -10.11
N CYS A 7 2.50 -9.57 -9.54
CA CYS A 7 2.28 -8.13 -9.54
C CYS A 7 3.10 -7.49 -8.42
N LYS A 8 3.53 -6.23 -8.62
CA LYS A 8 4.05 -5.40 -7.54
C LYS A 8 3.71 -3.93 -7.77
N TYR A 9 3.25 -3.25 -6.74
CA TYR A 9 2.87 -1.85 -6.72
C TYR A 9 3.93 -1.04 -5.96
N GLU A 10 3.91 -1.09 -4.62
CA GLU A 10 4.77 -0.22 -3.79
C GLU A 10 5.69 -0.99 -2.85
N ALA A 11 5.36 -2.22 -2.48
CA ALA A 11 6.21 -3.06 -1.64
C ALA A 11 7.63 -3.16 -2.19
N THR A 12 8.61 -3.24 -1.30
CA THR A 12 10.04 -3.36 -1.63
C THR A 12 10.32 -4.72 -2.27
N LYS A 13 9.70 -5.79 -1.76
CA LYS A 13 9.83 -7.19 -2.21
C LYS A 13 8.49 -7.70 -2.77
N TYR A 14 8.54 -8.81 -3.51
CA TYR A 14 7.33 -9.56 -3.85
C TYR A 14 7.04 -10.52 -2.69
N TYR A 15 5.96 -10.29 -1.95
CA TYR A 15 5.53 -11.16 -0.85
C TYR A 15 4.59 -12.23 -1.39
N ALA A 16 5.16 -13.34 -1.88
CA ALA A 16 4.41 -14.39 -2.55
C ALA A 16 3.78 -15.38 -1.56
N ILE A 17 2.55 -15.78 -1.86
CA ILE A 17 1.75 -16.76 -1.11
C ILE A 17 1.03 -17.71 -2.07
N GLY A 18 0.61 -18.87 -1.58
CA GLY A 18 -0.02 -19.91 -2.39
C GLY A 18 0.85 -20.44 -3.54
N MET A 19 2.18 -20.38 -3.39
CA MET A 19 3.12 -20.96 -4.35
C MET A 19 3.33 -22.44 -4.01
N SER A 20 3.13 -23.31 -5.00
CA SER A 20 3.31 -24.74 -4.80
C SER A 20 4.79 -25.07 -4.78
N THR A 21 5.29 -25.64 -3.69
CA THR A 21 6.68 -26.13 -3.64
C THR A 21 6.81 -27.59 -4.13
N ASN A 22 5.68 -28.26 -4.31
CA ASN A 22 5.54 -29.61 -4.84
C ASN A 22 4.20 -29.74 -5.58
N GLU A 23 4.03 -30.73 -6.47
CA GLU A 23 2.80 -30.89 -7.28
C GLU A 23 1.54 -31.26 -6.46
N SER A 24 1.68 -31.55 -5.17
CA SER A 24 0.60 -32.01 -4.28
C SER A 24 -0.03 -30.88 -3.45
N GLU A 25 0.61 -29.72 -3.38
CA GLU A 25 0.13 -28.55 -2.65
C GLU A 25 -0.94 -27.83 -3.48
N ILE A 26 -2.20 -27.92 -3.04
CA ILE A 26 -3.32 -27.20 -3.66
C ILE A 26 -3.79 -26.17 -2.64
N PHE A 27 -3.65 -24.89 -3.00
CA PHE A 27 -4.19 -23.78 -2.24
C PHE A 27 -5.57 -23.42 -2.78
N ASP A 28 -6.59 -23.49 -1.92
CA ASP A 28 -7.96 -23.10 -2.25
C ASP A 28 -8.27 -21.69 -1.73
N SER A 29 -9.51 -21.24 -1.92
CA SER A 29 -9.93 -19.92 -1.45
C SER A 29 -9.83 -19.75 0.07
N TRP A 30 -10.05 -20.82 0.84
CA TRP A 30 -10.00 -20.78 2.30
C TRP A 30 -8.62 -20.41 2.81
N TYR A 31 -7.57 -20.95 2.20
CA TYR A 31 -6.19 -20.56 2.52
C TYR A 31 -5.95 -19.04 2.36
N PHE A 32 -6.43 -18.45 1.26
CA PHE A 32 -6.27 -17.02 1.03
C PHE A 32 -7.14 -16.18 1.96
N ASP A 33 -8.34 -16.63 2.28
CA ASP A 33 -9.24 -15.92 3.19
C ASP A 33 -8.71 -15.94 4.64
N GLU A 34 -8.15 -17.07 5.10
CA GLU A 34 -7.48 -17.16 6.40
C GLU A 34 -6.28 -16.21 6.50
N ILE A 35 -5.46 -16.11 5.46
CA ILE A 35 -4.35 -15.13 5.41
C ILE A 35 -4.87 -13.70 5.54
N LYS A 36 -5.94 -13.35 4.82
CA LYS A 36 -6.55 -12.01 4.91
C LYS A 36 -7.05 -11.74 6.33
N GLU A 37 -7.77 -12.67 6.93
CA GLU A 37 -8.30 -12.54 8.29
C GLU A 37 -7.20 -12.36 9.33
N ASN A 38 -6.11 -13.12 9.21
CA ASN A 38 -4.96 -13.00 10.10
C ASN A 38 -4.25 -11.65 9.94
N ILE A 39 -4.05 -11.19 8.70
CA ILE A 39 -3.50 -9.86 8.42
C ILE A 39 -4.40 -8.77 9.01
N VAL A 40 -5.72 -8.85 8.81
CA VAL A 40 -6.68 -7.90 9.40
C VAL A 40 -6.53 -7.87 10.91
N THR A 41 -6.51 -9.04 11.56
CA THR A 41 -6.36 -9.14 13.02
C THR A 41 -5.05 -8.51 13.51
N GLU A 42 -3.94 -8.75 12.83
CA GLU A 42 -2.64 -8.17 13.18
C GLU A 42 -2.65 -6.64 13.05
N LEU A 43 -3.22 -6.13 11.96
CA LEU A 43 -3.38 -4.70 11.72
C LEU A 43 -4.29 -4.06 12.78
N GLU A 44 -5.35 -4.76 13.21
CA GLU A 44 -6.25 -4.29 14.25
C GLU A 44 -5.59 -4.23 15.63
N ASN A 45 -4.64 -5.11 15.90
CA ASN A 45 -3.89 -5.12 17.16
C ASN A 45 -2.84 -4.00 17.26
N LEU A 46 -2.45 -3.37 16.16
CA LEU A 46 -1.49 -2.25 16.14
C LEU A 46 -2.07 -0.88 16.61
N THR A 47 -3.24 -0.88 17.26
CA THR A 47 -4.14 0.29 17.41
C THR A 47 -3.74 1.40 18.38
N GLU A 48 -2.48 1.53 18.80
CA GLU A 48 -2.09 2.67 19.63
C GLU A 48 -1.77 3.95 18.82
N LYS A 49 -1.49 3.83 17.51
CA LYS A 49 -1.01 4.95 16.68
C LYS A 49 -1.77 5.20 15.39
N ALA A 50 -2.39 4.18 14.81
CA ALA A 50 -3.08 4.28 13.53
C ALA A 50 -4.61 4.25 13.72
N THR A 51 -5.32 5.02 12.91
CA THR A 51 -6.78 4.95 12.81
C THR A 51 -7.19 4.08 11.65
N TYR A 52 -8.28 3.34 11.82
CA TYR A 52 -8.91 2.59 10.75
C TYR A 52 -9.49 3.54 9.71
N TYR A 53 -9.18 3.25 8.46
CA TYR A 53 -9.72 3.98 7.32
C TYR A 53 -10.37 2.98 6.37
N THR A 54 -11.69 2.90 6.39
CA THR A 54 -12.42 2.09 5.41
C THR A 54 -12.61 2.94 4.16
N LEU A 55 -11.78 2.69 3.15
CA LEU A 55 -12.05 3.21 1.81
C LEU A 55 -12.99 2.25 1.09
N ASP A 56 -13.79 2.80 0.16
CA ASP A 56 -14.56 1.99 -0.77
C ASP A 56 -13.60 1.08 -1.56
N SER A 57 -13.78 -0.23 -1.44
CA SER A 57 -12.94 -1.23 -2.11
C SER A 57 -12.84 -0.97 -3.62
N ASP A 58 -13.87 -0.36 -4.21
CA ASP A 58 -13.89 -0.03 -5.63
C ASP A 58 -12.80 0.98 -6.00
N ASN A 59 -12.53 1.98 -5.16
CA ASN A 59 -11.47 2.96 -5.39
C ASN A 59 -10.07 2.32 -5.37
N VAL A 60 -9.83 1.38 -4.45
CA VAL A 60 -8.56 0.65 -4.39
C VAL A 60 -8.41 -0.25 -5.61
N ASN A 61 -9.48 -0.98 -5.98
CA ASN A 61 -9.50 -1.84 -7.17
C ASN A 61 -9.22 -1.06 -8.47
N HIS A 62 -9.65 0.20 -8.57
CA HIS A 62 -9.33 1.07 -9.70
C HIS A 62 -7.84 1.42 -9.82
N LYS A 63 -7.11 1.47 -8.70
CA LYS A 63 -5.65 1.68 -8.69
C LYS A 63 -4.87 0.39 -9.02
N MET A 64 -5.52 -0.76 -8.90
CA MET A 64 -4.93 -2.06 -9.21
C MET A 64 -4.84 -2.32 -10.72
N SER A 65 -3.85 -3.11 -11.10
CA SER A 65 -3.59 -3.51 -12.48
C SER A 65 -4.71 -4.37 -13.02
N ARG A 66 -5.34 -3.95 -14.13
CA ARG A 66 -6.31 -4.78 -14.86
C ARG A 66 -5.80 -6.16 -15.31
N TYR A 67 -4.48 -6.36 -15.33
CA TYR A 67 -3.86 -7.61 -15.77
C TYR A 67 -3.72 -8.64 -14.65
N TYR A 68 -3.86 -8.21 -13.39
CA TYR A 68 -3.83 -9.06 -12.21
C TYR A 68 -5.10 -8.76 -11.44
N GLY A 69 -6.07 -9.67 -11.51
CA GLY A 69 -7.20 -9.61 -10.58
C GLY A 69 -6.68 -9.59 -9.15
N GLY A 70 -7.42 -8.98 -8.24
CA GLY A 70 -7.01 -8.90 -6.84
C GLY A 70 -8.11 -8.30 -5.99
N SER A 71 -7.84 -8.16 -4.70
CA SER A 71 -8.79 -7.58 -3.77
C SER A 71 -8.08 -6.77 -2.70
N TYR A 72 -8.78 -5.74 -2.25
CA TYR A 72 -8.53 -5.05 -0.99
C TYR A 72 -8.59 -6.02 0.20
N ILE A 73 -7.67 -5.87 1.15
CA ILE A 73 -7.69 -6.58 2.44
C ILE A 73 -8.12 -5.61 3.55
N HIS A 74 -7.32 -4.58 3.79
CA HIS A 74 -7.53 -3.63 4.89
C HIS A 74 -6.72 -2.35 4.70
N SER A 75 -6.82 -1.39 5.62
CA SER A 75 -6.00 -0.18 5.60
C SER A 75 -5.59 0.30 6.97
N LEU A 76 -4.40 0.89 7.02
CA LEU A 76 -3.93 1.67 8.14
C LEU A 76 -3.80 3.12 7.72
N ALA A 77 -4.14 4.03 8.61
CA ALA A 77 -3.93 5.46 8.39
C ALA A 77 -3.28 6.13 9.60
N LEU A 78 -2.35 7.03 9.32
CA LEU A 78 -1.89 8.03 10.28
C LEU A 78 -2.50 9.36 9.89
N ASN A 79 -3.21 9.99 10.83
CA ASN A 79 -3.83 11.28 10.61
C ASN A 79 -3.25 12.36 11.54
N LYS A 80 -3.26 13.60 11.06
CA LYS A 80 -2.89 14.76 11.87
C LYS A 80 -3.54 16.03 11.35
N THR A 81 -4.06 16.83 12.27
CA THR A 81 -4.64 18.14 11.97
C THR A 81 -3.61 19.26 12.17
N PHE A 82 -3.54 20.17 11.20
CA PHE A 82 -2.72 21.37 11.22
C PHE A 82 -3.60 22.61 11.01
N GLY A 83 -3.96 23.27 12.11
CA GLY A 83 -4.93 24.37 12.07
C GLY A 83 -6.33 23.83 11.79
N ASP A 84 -6.90 24.19 10.66
CA ASP A 84 -8.22 23.74 10.20
C ASP A 84 -8.14 22.64 9.12
N VAL A 85 -6.94 22.15 8.79
CA VAL A 85 -6.74 21.12 7.75
C VAL A 85 -6.35 19.79 8.36
N THR A 86 -6.98 18.70 7.92
CA THR A 86 -6.62 17.34 8.33
C THR A 86 -5.93 16.57 7.22
N ILE A 87 -4.78 15.98 7.56
CA ILE A 87 -3.98 15.16 6.67
C ILE A 87 -4.12 13.70 7.08
N ASN A 88 -4.39 12.82 6.11
CA ASN A 88 -4.37 11.37 6.29
C ASN A 88 -3.31 10.78 5.38
N VAL A 89 -2.38 10.02 5.94
CA VAL A 89 -1.46 9.15 5.20
C VAL A 89 -2.00 7.75 5.35
N VAL A 90 -2.43 7.15 4.25
CA VAL A 90 -3.15 5.88 4.24
C VAL A 90 -2.32 4.85 3.48
N CYS A 91 -2.31 3.61 3.97
CA CYS A 91 -1.72 2.46 3.32
C CYS A 91 -2.82 1.41 3.16
N HIS A 92 -3.12 1.08 1.92
CA HIS A 92 -4.07 0.04 1.53
C HIS A 92 -3.35 -1.26 1.31
N ILE A 93 -3.63 -2.26 2.13
CA ILE A 93 -3.10 -3.60 1.97
C ILE A 93 -3.97 -4.33 0.96
N ILE A 94 -3.33 -4.98 -0.02
CA ILE A 94 -3.99 -5.66 -1.13
C ILE A 94 -3.37 -7.03 -1.36
N ILE A 95 -4.16 -7.91 -1.96
CA ILE A 95 -3.72 -9.18 -2.53
C ILE A 95 -3.98 -9.16 -4.03
N SER A 96 -2.98 -9.53 -4.83
CA SER A 96 -3.09 -9.64 -6.28
C SER A 96 -2.78 -11.05 -6.74
N ASN A 97 -3.58 -11.58 -7.66
CA ASN A 97 -3.39 -12.90 -8.23
C ASN A 97 -2.03 -12.98 -8.95
N GLY A 98 -1.33 -14.09 -8.80
CA GLY A 98 -0.25 -14.46 -9.70
C GLY A 98 -0.82 -14.93 -11.04
N ARG A 99 -0.06 -14.75 -12.12
CA ARG A 99 -0.51 -15.13 -13.48
C ARG A 99 -0.61 -16.62 -13.71
N TYR A 100 0.25 -17.39 -13.06
CA TYR A 100 0.36 -18.84 -13.25
C TYR A 100 0.03 -19.61 -11.98
N GLU A 101 0.45 -19.08 -10.83
CA GLU A 101 0.20 -19.68 -9.52
C GLU A 101 0.25 -18.61 -8.43
N GLY A 102 -0.34 -18.94 -7.28
CA GLY A 102 -0.29 -18.14 -6.07
C GLY A 102 -0.86 -16.73 -6.20
N ALA A 103 -0.45 -15.90 -5.26
CA ALA A 103 -0.79 -14.49 -5.18
C ALA A 103 0.38 -13.71 -4.57
N THR A 104 0.28 -12.39 -4.64
CA THR A 104 1.24 -11.46 -4.04
C THR A 104 0.51 -10.54 -3.09
N LEU A 105 1.01 -10.44 -1.87
CA LEU A 105 0.65 -9.41 -0.93
C LEU A 105 1.43 -8.13 -1.26
N ASP A 106 0.75 -7.00 -1.25
CA ASP A 106 1.35 -5.70 -1.54
C ASP A 106 0.54 -4.61 -0.84
N TYR A 107 0.93 -3.36 -1.06
CA TYR A 107 0.17 -2.21 -0.65
C TYR A 107 0.22 -1.06 -1.66
N ILE A 108 -0.70 -0.12 -1.49
CA ILE A 108 -0.75 1.15 -2.21
C ILE A 108 -0.90 2.24 -1.16
N THR A 109 -0.08 3.30 -1.23
CA THR A 109 -0.23 4.45 -0.35
C THR A 109 -1.05 5.54 -1.01
N ASP A 110 -1.77 6.34 -0.22
CA ASP A 110 -2.34 7.61 -0.67
C ASP A 110 -2.27 8.65 0.45
N ILE A 111 -2.25 9.92 0.06
CA ILE A 111 -2.19 11.03 1.00
C ILE A 111 -3.38 11.93 0.72
N GLN A 112 -4.19 12.16 1.74
CA GLN A 112 -5.40 12.94 1.64
C GLN A 112 -5.32 14.21 2.47
N ILE A 113 -5.78 15.32 1.89
CA ILE A 113 -5.86 16.64 2.51
C ILE A 113 -7.27 17.16 2.28
N ASP A 114 -8.12 17.07 3.31
CA ASP A 114 -9.53 17.55 3.30
C ASP A 114 -10.31 17.29 2.00
N GLY A 115 -10.18 16.08 1.44
CA GLY A 115 -10.90 15.64 0.24
C GLY A 115 -10.10 15.73 -1.08
N TYR A 116 -8.90 16.30 -1.06
CA TYR A 116 -7.94 16.16 -2.16
C TYR A 116 -7.01 14.98 -1.90
N SER A 117 -6.75 14.14 -2.91
CA SER A 117 -5.89 12.96 -2.79
C SER A 117 -4.68 13.06 -3.71
N PHE A 118 -3.52 12.73 -3.17
CA PHE A 118 -2.31 12.42 -3.93
C PHE A 118 -2.20 10.90 -4.07
N ASP A 119 -1.77 10.45 -5.25
CA ASP A 119 -1.79 9.02 -5.58
C ASP A 119 -0.81 8.20 -4.74
N ASN A 120 0.26 8.81 -4.25
CA ASN A 120 1.27 8.23 -3.34
C ASN A 120 2.23 9.33 -2.85
N TYR A 121 3.24 8.95 -2.05
CA TYR A 121 4.24 9.88 -1.53
C TYR A 121 5.07 10.62 -2.60
N LYS A 122 5.39 9.98 -3.73
CA LYS A 122 6.14 10.65 -4.80
C LYS A 122 5.29 11.71 -5.50
N ASP A 123 4.02 11.41 -5.69
CA ASP A 123 3.05 12.35 -6.24
C ASP A 123 2.88 13.57 -5.32
N PHE A 124 2.71 13.33 -4.02
CA PHE A 124 2.69 14.38 -2.99
C PHE A 124 3.95 15.26 -3.05
N LEU A 125 5.16 14.69 -3.03
CA LEU A 125 6.40 15.47 -3.07
C LEU A 125 6.54 16.35 -4.33
N LYS A 126 5.93 15.94 -5.43
CA LYS A 126 6.02 16.63 -6.72
C LYS A 126 4.98 17.74 -6.84
N HIS A 127 3.81 17.57 -6.23
CA HIS A 127 2.65 18.39 -6.50
C HIS A 127 2.16 19.20 -5.29
N PHE A 128 2.50 18.81 -4.06
CA PHE A 128 2.09 19.54 -2.87
C PHE A 128 2.90 20.82 -2.67
N ASP A 129 2.21 21.95 -2.56
CA ASP A 129 2.75 23.22 -2.09
C ASP A 129 1.77 23.96 -1.16
N TYR A 130 2.17 25.15 -0.68
CA TYR A 130 1.33 25.90 0.26
C TYR A 130 0.04 26.46 -0.37
N THR A 131 0.00 26.65 -1.69
CA THR A 131 -1.19 27.13 -2.42
C THR A 131 -2.28 26.08 -2.50
N ASP A 132 -1.93 24.80 -2.31
CA ASP A 132 -2.95 23.76 -2.12
C ASP A 132 -3.81 24.05 -0.88
N LEU A 133 -3.23 24.65 0.17
CA LEU A 133 -3.99 25.03 1.36
C LEU A 133 -4.89 26.24 1.14
N ASP A 134 -4.68 27.07 0.11
CA ASP A 134 -5.54 28.24 -0.15
C ASP A 134 -6.99 27.82 -0.45
N TYR A 135 -7.19 26.61 -0.98
CA TYR A 135 -8.52 26.07 -1.29
C TYR A 135 -9.20 25.40 -0.10
N TYR A 136 -8.43 24.77 0.79
CA TYR A 136 -8.96 23.91 1.86
C TYR A 136 -8.92 24.57 3.24
N SER A 137 -8.12 25.63 3.41
CA SER A 137 -7.91 26.30 4.68
C SER A 137 -8.46 27.72 4.70
N LYS A 138 -8.96 28.14 5.86
CA LYS A 138 -9.30 29.54 6.19
C LYS A 138 -8.17 30.24 6.94
N MET A 139 -7.02 29.58 7.12
CA MET A 139 -5.86 30.18 7.75
C MET A 139 -5.32 31.35 6.91
N PRO A 140 -4.75 32.39 7.54
CA PRO A 140 -4.01 33.41 6.81
C PRO A 140 -2.83 32.80 6.03
N VAL A 141 -2.52 33.34 4.85
CA VAL A 141 -1.44 32.85 3.96
C VAL A 141 -0.10 32.62 4.68
N GLY A 142 0.24 33.49 5.64
CA GLY A 142 1.44 33.34 6.46
C GLY A 142 1.44 32.05 7.29
N MET A 143 0.30 31.68 7.90
CA MET A 143 0.16 30.43 8.63
C MET A 143 0.13 29.23 7.69
N GLN A 144 -0.53 29.33 6.53
CA GLN A 144 -0.54 28.24 5.54
C GLN A 144 0.88 27.86 5.11
N LYS A 145 1.75 28.85 4.84
CA LYS A 145 3.17 28.62 4.51
C LYS A 145 3.96 27.94 5.63
N ILE A 146 3.57 28.16 6.89
CA ILE A 146 4.19 27.49 8.03
C ILE A 146 3.68 26.05 8.13
N GLN A 147 2.36 25.87 8.01
CA GLN A 147 1.75 24.56 8.14
C GLN A 147 2.07 23.63 6.97
N SER A 148 2.22 24.14 5.74
CA SER A 148 2.64 23.31 4.61
C SER A 148 3.98 22.60 4.88
N LYS A 149 4.94 23.26 5.52
CA LYS A 149 6.20 22.64 5.95
C LYS A 149 6.01 21.60 7.04
N ASN A 150 5.09 21.83 7.97
CA ASN A 150 4.78 20.87 9.02
C ASN A 150 4.04 19.64 8.48
N ILE A 151 3.15 19.84 7.50
CA ILE A 151 2.45 18.79 6.76
C ILE A 151 3.47 17.95 5.99
N GLU A 152 4.35 18.58 5.20
CA GLU A 152 5.40 17.88 4.47
C GLU A 152 6.29 17.05 5.41
N LYS A 153 6.68 17.63 6.56
CA LYS A 153 7.46 16.92 7.58
C LYS A 153 6.70 15.72 8.15
N PHE A 154 5.40 15.87 8.43
CA PHE A 154 4.56 14.80 8.93
C PHE A 154 4.40 13.67 7.91
N VAL A 155 4.05 13.99 6.66
CA VAL A 155 3.92 13.00 5.58
C VAL A 155 5.23 12.25 5.36
N ARG A 156 6.36 12.96 5.39
CA ARG A 156 7.72 12.39 5.25
C ARG A 156 8.07 11.41 6.36
N SER A 157 7.56 11.59 7.59
CA SER A 157 7.79 10.66 8.69
C SER A 157 6.73 9.55 8.76
N ALA A 158 5.47 9.88 8.50
CA ALA A 158 4.34 8.97 8.63
C ALA A 158 4.34 7.90 7.54
N THR A 159 4.71 8.26 6.30
CA THR A 159 4.77 7.30 5.18
C THR A 159 5.69 6.12 5.48
N PRO A 160 7.00 6.30 5.79
CA PRO A 160 7.88 5.17 6.08
C PRO A 160 7.45 4.41 7.34
N GLU A 161 7.01 5.11 8.39
CA GLU A 161 6.51 4.46 9.62
C GLU A 161 5.37 3.48 9.32
N LEU A 162 4.44 3.88 8.45
CA LEU A 162 3.30 3.08 8.05
C LEU A 162 3.70 1.92 7.11
N THR A 163 4.52 2.19 6.10
CA THR A 163 4.92 1.17 5.12
C THR A 163 5.85 0.13 5.72
N GLU A 164 6.75 0.51 6.64
CA GLU A 164 7.64 -0.45 7.32
C GLU A 164 6.84 -1.43 8.19
N GLN A 165 5.81 -0.95 8.90
CA GLN A 165 4.91 -1.82 9.68
C GLN A 165 4.13 -2.77 8.79
N VAL A 166 3.59 -2.26 7.67
CA VAL A 166 2.89 -3.11 6.70
C VAL A 166 3.84 -4.15 6.11
N GLU A 167 5.04 -3.77 5.68
CA GLU A 167 6.03 -4.70 5.13
C GLU A 167 6.45 -5.78 6.13
N GLN A 168 6.53 -5.45 7.42
CA GLN A 168 6.78 -6.43 8.46
C GLN A 168 5.66 -7.48 8.48
N ILE A 169 4.40 -7.06 8.54
CA ILE A 169 3.24 -7.97 8.51
C ILE A 169 3.24 -8.80 7.23
N LEU A 170 3.42 -8.16 6.07
CA LEU A 170 3.47 -8.89 4.79
C LEU A 170 4.58 -9.94 4.76
N SER A 171 5.73 -9.65 5.38
CA SER A 171 6.83 -10.60 5.47
C SER A 171 6.54 -11.81 6.36
N GLU A 172 5.75 -11.63 7.42
CA GLU A 172 5.37 -12.70 8.35
C GLU A 172 4.34 -13.66 7.73
N TYR A 173 3.44 -13.14 6.90
CA TYR A 173 2.38 -13.91 6.25
C TYR A 173 2.74 -14.38 4.83
N CYS A 174 3.90 -14.00 4.29
CA CYS A 174 4.37 -14.53 3.01
C CYS A 174 5.04 -15.90 3.16
N GLN A 175 4.91 -16.74 2.13
CA GLN A 175 5.72 -17.96 2.04
C GLN A 175 7.15 -17.63 1.56
N LEU A 176 7.25 -16.72 0.58
CA LEU A 176 8.50 -16.31 -0.02
C LEU A 176 8.51 -14.81 -0.26
N ALA A 177 9.50 -14.13 0.33
CA ALA A 177 9.87 -12.79 -0.10
C ALA A 177 10.85 -12.91 -1.28
N LEU A 178 10.52 -12.29 -2.41
CA LEU A 178 11.25 -12.45 -3.67
C LEU A 178 11.73 -11.10 -4.23
N ILE A 179 12.84 -11.11 -4.97
CA ILE A 179 13.34 -10.00 -5.77
C ILE A 179 13.38 -10.45 -7.23
N LYS A 180 12.81 -9.63 -8.13
CA LYS A 180 12.87 -9.89 -9.58
C LYS A 180 14.27 -9.61 -10.10
N THR A 181 14.94 -10.60 -10.66
CA THR A 181 16.32 -10.50 -11.17
C THR A 181 16.40 -10.43 -12.69
N ALA A 182 15.44 -11.04 -13.40
CA ALA A 182 15.36 -10.96 -14.86
C ALA A 182 13.91 -11.03 -15.36
N GLN A 183 13.70 -10.64 -16.62
CA GLN A 183 12.42 -10.80 -17.30
C GLN A 183 12.65 -11.15 -18.78
N PHE A 184 11.99 -12.20 -19.25
CA PHE A 184 12.02 -12.64 -20.63
C PHE A 184 11.07 -11.81 -21.50
N SER A 185 11.26 -11.85 -22.82
CA SER A 185 10.42 -11.12 -23.79
C SER A 185 8.95 -11.58 -23.79
N ASN A 186 8.69 -12.83 -23.40
CA ASN A 186 7.35 -13.39 -23.22
C ASN A 186 6.66 -12.91 -21.92
N GLY A 187 7.36 -12.16 -21.06
CA GLY A 187 6.86 -11.57 -19.83
C GLY A 187 7.24 -12.31 -18.57
N GLU A 188 7.63 -13.58 -18.67
CA GLU A 188 8.03 -14.38 -17.51
C GLU A 188 9.20 -13.73 -16.79
N ALA A 189 9.13 -13.75 -15.46
CA ALA A 189 10.12 -13.14 -14.61
C ALA A 189 10.85 -14.21 -13.79
N ILE A 190 12.18 -14.05 -13.67
CA ILE A 190 13.00 -14.84 -12.77
C ILE A 190 13.09 -14.08 -11.45
N TYR A 191 12.93 -14.82 -10.36
CA TYR A 191 12.96 -14.30 -9.01
C TYR A 191 14.02 -15.03 -8.20
N GLU A 192 14.65 -14.30 -7.28
CA GLU A 192 15.51 -14.87 -6.24
C GLU A 192 14.88 -14.60 -4.87
N LYS A 193 15.16 -15.48 -3.91
CA LYS A 193 14.73 -15.25 -2.52
C LYS A 193 15.43 -14.00 -1.98
N ALA A 194 14.65 -13.09 -1.43
CA ALA A 194 15.18 -11.93 -0.75
C ALA A 194 15.96 -12.38 0.50
N SER A 195 17.21 -11.94 0.61
CA SER A 195 18.03 -12.08 1.82
C SER A 195 17.57 -11.17 2.94
#